data_AF-A0A0B2NQ71-F1
#
_entry.id   AF-A0A0B2NQ71-F1
#
_cell.length_a   1.000
_cell.length_b   1.000
_cell.length_c   1.000
_cell.angle_alpha   90.00
_cell.angle_beta   90.00
_cell.angle_gamma   90.00
#
_symmetry.space_group_name_H-M   'P 1'
#
loop_
_entity.id
_entity.type
_entity.pdbx_description
1 polymer ?
#
loop_
_entity_poly.entity_id
_entity_poly.type
_entity_poly.pdbx_seq_one_letter_code
_entity_poly.pdbx_strand_id
1 'polypeptide(L)'
;MALCLSRNQADVDAIMLEIDGTPNKSKLGANAILGVSLSVCRTGAGAKGVPLYRHIQEISGTKELVMPVPAFNVINKGSHARNNLAMQEFMILPVGATSFAEAIRMGSEVYHVLKGIIKEKYGQHACNVEDEGGFAPNVQDNREGLVLLMDAIEKAGYTGKVGEVLIISVA
;
A
#
# COMPACT_ATOMS: atom_id res chain seq x y z
N MET A 1 -6.89 35.68 1.28
CA MET A 1 -5.57 35.27 1.80
C MET A 1 -5.58 34.85 3.28
N ALA A 2 -6.56 35.27 4.09
CA ALA A 2 -6.62 34.95 5.53
C ALA A 2 -6.99 33.48 5.88
N LEU A 3 -7.60 32.73 4.96
CA LEU A 3 -7.91 31.30 5.17
C LEU A 3 -6.68 30.37 5.17
N CYS A 4 -5.54 30.83 4.64
CA CYS A 4 -4.33 30.00 4.53
C CYS A 4 -3.46 30.02 5.81
N LEU A 5 -3.91 30.74 6.85
CA LEU A 5 -3.21 30.85 8.14
C LEU A 5 -3.87 30.06 9.27
N SER A 6 -5.02 29.39 9.04
CA SER A 6 -5.55 28.48 10.05
C SER A 6 -4.63 27.26 10.13
N ARG A 7 -3.82 27.21 11.19
CA ARG A 7 -2.99 26.04 11.56
C ARG A 7 -3.82 24.81 11.95
N ASN A 8 -5.14 24.86 11.78
CA ASN A 8 -6.09 23.86 12.22
C ASN A 8 -6.71 23.16 11.01
N GLN A 9 -6.24 21.94 10.76
CA GLN A 9 -6.70 21.07 9.67
C GLN A 9 -8.22 20.87 9.72
N ALA A 10 -8.79 20.67 10.90
CA ALA A 10 -10.21 20.38 11.09
C ALA A 10 -11.11 21.53 10.59
N ASP A 11 -10.72 22.78 10.83
CA ASP A 11 -11.49 23.95 10.41
C ASP A 11 -11.51 24.09 8.89
N VAL A 12 -10.37 23.87 8.24
CA VAL A 12 -10.27 23.95 6.78
C VAL A 12 -11.07 22.84 6.12
N ASP A 13 -10.95 21.60 6.60
CA ASP A 13 -11.70 20.47 6.07
C ASP A 13 -13.21 20.68 6.29
N ALA A 14 -13.64 21.18 7.45
CA ALA A 14 -15.04 21.50 7.73
C ALA A 14 -15.60 22.54 6.75
N ILE A 15 -14.87 23.62 6.47
CA ILE A 15 -15.28 24.65 5.50
C ILE A 15 -15.42 24.05 4.09
N MET A 16 -14.47 23.21 3.66
CA MET A 16 -14.57 22.56 2.34
C MET A 16 -15.78 21.61 2.24
N LEU A 17 -16.05 20.85 3.31
CA LEU A 17 -17.22 19.97 3.39
C LEU A 17 -18.53 20.76 3.40
N GLU A 18 -18.58 21.91 4.07
CA GLU A 18 -19.74 22.80 4.09
C GLU A 18 -20.00 23.43 2.71
N ILE A 19 -18.95 23.92 2.04
CA ILE A 19 -19.06 24.51 0.68
C ILE A 19 -19.54 23.47 -0.34
N ASP A 20 -19.06 22.22 -0.22
CA ASP A 20 -19.54 21.10 -1.03
C ASP A 20 -21.01 20.78 -0.70
N GLY A 21 -21.34 20.58 0.57
CA GLY A 21 -22.71 20.37 1.04
C GLY A 21 -23.34 19.04 0.63
N THR A 22 -22.59 18.12 0.00
CA THR A 22 -23.09 16.80 -0.40
C THR A 22 -22.44 15.68 0.43
N PRO A 23 -23.16 14.57 0.69
CA PRO A 23 -22.62 13.48 1.51
C PRO A 23 -21.42 12.78 0.84
N ASN A 24 -21.36 12.78 -0.49
CA ASN A 24 -20.36 12.08 -1.28
C ASN A 24 -19.35 13.02 -1.95
N LYS A 25 -19.30 14.30 -1.58
CA LYS A 25 -18.38 15.29 -2.17
C LYS A 25 -18.57 15.46 -3.68
N SER A 26 -19.79 15.33 -4.19
CA SER A 26 -20.09 15.34 -5.63
C SER A 26 -20.13 16.72 -6.26
N LYS A 27 -20.27 17.80 -5.49
CA LYS A 27 -20.35 19.16 -6.02
C LYS A 27 -18.97 19.74 -6.35
N LEU A 28 -18.01 19.61 -5.44
CA LEU A 28 -16.62 20.02 -5.65
C LEU A 28 -15.75 18.87 -6.19
N GLY A 29 -16.14 17.63 -5.91
CA GLY A 29 -15.37 16.43 -6.20
C GLY A 29 -14.44 16.07 -5.05
N ALA A 30 -14.47 14.80 -4.62
CA ALA A 30 -13.61 14.29 -3.55
C ALA A 30 -12.12 14.53 -3.83
N ASN A 31 -11.69 14.39 -5.10
CA ASN A 31 -10.31 14.59 -5.52
C ASN A 31 -9.85 16.05 -5.34
N ALA A 32 -10.74 17.03 -5.59
CA ALA A 32 -10.42 18.44 -5.42
C ALA A 32 -10.28 18.80 -3.93
N ILE A 33 -11.23 18.35 -3.11
CA ILE A 33 -11.20 18.55 -1.65
C ILE A 33 -9.94 17.90 -1.04
N LEU A 34 -9.65 16.65 -1.42
CA LEU A 34 -8.49 15.92 -0.91
C LEU A 34 -7.17 16.60 -1.28
N GLY A 35 -7.05 17.10 -2.52
CA GLY A 35 -5.85 17.82 -2.97
C GLY A 35 -5.55 19.05 -2.12
N VAL A 36 -6.56 19.86 -1.81
CA VAL A 36 -6.42 21.03 -0.93
C VAL A 36 -6.13 20.59 0.51
N SER A 37 -6.88 19.63 1.04
CA SER A 37 -6.71 19.09 2.40
C SER A 37 -5.27 18.61 2.68
N LEU A 38 -4.70 17.81 1.77
CA LEU A 38 -3.33 17.32 1.88
C LEU A 38 -2.28 18.44 1.75
N SER A 39 -2.54 19.45 0.91
CA SER A 39 -1.66 20.60 0.73
C SER A 39 -1.60 21.46 2.00
N VAL A 40 -2.75 21.63 2.66
CA VAL A 40 -2.85 22.33 3.95
C VAL A 40 -2.10 21.58 5.03
N CYS A 41 -2.26 20.26 5.12
CA CYS A 41 -1.50 19.42 6.06
C CYS A 41 0.03 19.55 5.87
N ARG A 42 0.50 19.49 4.62
CA ARG A 42 1.92 19.68 4.29
C ARG A 42 2.44 21.08 4.63
N THR A 43 1.66 22.11 4.32
CA THR A 43 2.01 23.50 4.63
C THR A 43 2.00 23.75 6.13
N GLY A 44 1.06 23.14 6.87
CA GLY A 44 1.00 23.17 8.32
C GLY A 44 2.24 22.59 8.99
N ALA A 45 2.74 21.46 8.48
CA ALA A 45 4.01 20.88 8.91
C ALA A 45 5.20 21.82 8.63
N GLY A 46 5.27 22.36 7.40
CA GLY A 46 6.31 23.31 6.98
C GLY A 46 6.33 24.59 7.83
N ALA A 47 5.16 25.17 8.13
CA ALA A 47 5.02 26.36 8.96
C ALA A 47 5.44 26.13 10.43
N LYS A 48 5.33 24.89 10.92
CA LYS A 48 5.81 24.47 12.25
C LYS A 48 7.29 24.08 12.26
N GLY A 49 7.93 23.91 11.10
CA GLY A 49 9.30 23.41 11.00
C GLY A 49 9.45 21.95 11.45
N VAL A 50 8.38 21.15 11.38
CA VAL A 50 8.38 19.73 11.77
C VAL A 50 8.18 18.81 10.56
N PRO A 51 8.67 17.57 10.58
CA PRO A 51 8.35 16.58 9.56
C PRO A 51 6.84 16.33 9.45
N LEU A 52 6.34 16.02 8.24
CA LEU A 52 4.92 15.77 7.98
C LEU A 52 4.31 14.72 8.93
N TYR A 53 5.01 13.62 9.18
CA TYR A 53 4.50 12.56 10.05
C TYR A 53 4.33 13.01 11.52
N ARG A 54 5.14 13.96 12.00
CA ARG A 54 4.97 14.59 13.33
C ARG A 54 3.77 15.50 13.34
N HIS A 55 3.57 16.27 12.27
CA HIS A 55 2.38 17.10 12.15
C HIS A 55 1.11 16.24 12.14
N ILE A 56 1.11 15.13 11.39
CA ILE A 56 0.01 14.15 11.37
C ILE A 56 -0.25 13.57 12.76
N GLN A 57 0.81 13.20 13.50
CA GLN A 57 0.70 12.72 14.88
C GLN A 57 -0.03 13.72 15.79
N GLU A 58 0.32 15.01 15.69
CA GLU A 58 -0.30 16.07 16.48
C GLU A 58 -1.78 16.24 16.16
N ILE A 59 -2.15 16.29 14.87
CA ILE A 59 -3.54 16.49 14.45
C ILE A 59 -4.42 15.26 14.70
N SER A 60 -3.85 14.05 14.70
CA SER A 60 -4.59 12.81 14.98
C SER A 60 -4.73 12.50 16.47
N GLY A 61 -3.98 13.20 17.34
CA GLY A 61 -3.90 12.88 18.76
C GLY A 61 -3.18 11.55 19.05
N THR A 62 -2.38 11.05 18.11
CA THR A 62 -1.65 9.78 18.27
C THR A 62 -0.52 9.94 19.28
N LYS A 63 -0.57 9.17 20.37
CA LYS A 63 0.42 9.29 21.47
C LYS A 63 1.82 8.85 21.08
N GLU A 64 1.93 7.75 20.34
CA GLU A 64 3.20 7.12 19.98
C GLU A 64 3.23 6.81 18.49
N LEU A 65 4.36 7.08 17.86
CA LEU A 65 4.60 6.72 16.46
C LEU A 65 5.16 5.30 16.39
N VAL A 66 4.63 4.52 15.47
CA VAL A 66 5.07 3.16 15.20
C VAL A 66 5.42 3.05 13.72
N MET A 67 6.51 2.35 13.42
CA MET A 67 6.83 2.00 12.05
C MET A 67 5.93 0.83 11.60
N PRO A 68 5.22 0.94 10.47
CA PRO A 68 4.32 -0.11 10.02
C PRO A 68 5.11 -1.32 9.51
N VAL A 69 4.49 -2.51 9.57
CA VAL A 69 4.95 -3.64 8.76
C VAL A 69 4.54 -3.37 7.30
N PRO A 70 5.48 -3.32 6.36
CA PRO A 70 5.14 -3.18 4.95
C PRO A 70 4.44 -4.45 4.44
N ALA A 71 3.29 -4.27 3.79
CA ALA A 71 2.64 -5.31 3.01
C ALA A 71 3.03 -5.12 1.53
N PHE A 72 3.80 -6.05 0.99
CA PHE A 72 4.24 -5.97 -0.40
C PHE A 72 3.26 -6.74 -1.27
N ASN A 73 2.59 -6.05 -2.19
CA ASN A 73 1.87 -6.71 -3.26
C ASN A 73 2.87 -7.30 -4.27
N VAL A 74 2.92 -8.63 -4.37
CA VAL A 74 3.96 -9.35 -5.14
C VAL A 74 3.41 -10.23 -6.25
N ILE A 75 2.13 -10.60 -6.20
CA ILE A 75 1.41 -11.27 -7.28
C ILE A 75 0.07 -10.59 -7.45
N ASN A 76 -0.21 -10.15 -8.67
CA ASN A 76 -1.47 -9.58 -9.09
C ASN A 76 -2.25 -10.54 -9.96
N LYS A 77 -3.57 -10.50 -9.82
CA LYS A 77 -4.49 -10.94 -10.86
C LYS A 77 -4.75 -9.76 -11.79
N GLY A 78 -4.27 -9.84 -13.02
CA GLY A 78 -4.63 -8.85 -14.02
C GLY A 78 -6.15 -8.72 -14.14
N SER A 79 -6.64 -7.49 -14.30
CA SER A 79 -8.05 -7.16 -14.55
C SER A 79 -8.66 -7.87 -15.77
N HIS A 80 -7.81 -8.49 -16.60
CA HIS A 80 -8.13 -9.25 -17.81
C HIS A 80 -7.87 -10.76 -17.67
N ALA A 81 -7.48 -11.25 -16.49
CA ALA A 81 -7.11 -12.65 -16.29
C ALA A 81 -8.35 -13.55 -16.39
N ARG A 82 -8.39 -14.38 -17.44
CA ARG A 82 -9.51 -15.26 -17.84
C ARG A 82 -9.82 -16.41 -16.86
N ASN A 83 -9.11 -16.50 -15.76
CA ASN A 83 -9.10 -17.59 -14.79
C ASN A 83 -9.95 -17.25 -13.54
N ASN A 84 -10.48 -18.30 -12.91
CA ASN A 84 -11.40 -18.27 -11.76
C ASN A 84 -10.75 -17.82 -10.43
N LEU A 85 -9.64 -17.07 -10.45
CA LEU A 85 -9.05 -16.52 -9.23
C LEU A 85 -10.02 -15.52 -8.60
N ALA A 86 -10.48 -15.79 -7.39
CA ALA A 86 -11.31 -14.85 -6.63
C ALA A 86 -10.49 -13.73 -5.98
N MET A 87 -9.18 -13.93 -5.79
CA MET A 87 -8.28 -12.99 -5.12
C MET A 87 -7.56 -12.13 -6.16
N GLN A 88 -7.42 -10.83 -5.88
CA GLN A 88 -6.72 -9.91 -6.78
C GLN A 88 -5.26 -9.72 -6.41
N GLU A 89 -4.94 -9.70 -5.12
CA GLU A 89 -3.60 -9.35 -4.62
C GLU A 89 -3.12 -10.44 -3.67
N PHE A 90 -1.88 -10.89 -3.88
CA PHE A 90 -1.16 -11.73 -2.93
C PHE A 90 0.01 -10.94 -2.37
N MET A 91 0.00 -10.80 -1.05
CA MET A 91 0.96 -9.96 -0.34
C MET A 91 1.85 -10.78 0.58
N ILE A 92 3.06 -10.28 0.78
CA ILE A 92 3.98 -10.75 1.81
C ILE A 92 4.21 -9.66 2.86
N LEU A 93 4.29 -10.06 4.12
CA LEU A 93 4.41 -9.17 5.28
C LEU A 93 5.60 -9.64 6.14
N PRO A 94 6.74 -8.93 6.15
CA PRO A 94 7.91 -9.27 6.97
C PRO A 94 7.72 -8.96 8.47
N VAL A 95 6.78 -9.65 9.11
CA VAL A 95 6.40 -9.43 10.53
C VAL A 95 7.50 -9.78 11.53
N GLY A 96 8.47 -10.61 11.15
CA GLY A 96 9.61 -11.02 11.96
C GLY A 96 10.83 -10.08 11.87
N ALA A 97 10.72 -8.97 11.13
CA ALA A 97 11.78 -7.98 11.04
C ALA A 97 11.88 -7.11 12.30
N THR A 98 13.10 -6.75 12.68
CA THR A 98 13.40 -5.90 13.86
C THR A 98 13.41 -4.41 13.53
N SER A 99 13.37 -4.05 12.25
CA SER A 99 13.31 -2.66 11.78
C SER A 99 12.60 -2.57 10.44
N PHE A 100 12.10 -1.38 10.10
CA PHE A 100 11.52 -1.13 8.79
C PHE A 100 12.51 -1.39 7.65
N ALA A 101 13.79 -1.02 7.83
CA ALA A 101 14.83 -1.27 6.83
C ALA A 101 15.06 -2.78 6.60
N GLU A 102 15.04 -3.57 7.68
CA GLU A 102 15.10 -5.03 7.56
C GLU A 102 13.85 -5.60 6.88
N ALA A 103 12.65 -5.07 7.18
CA ALA A 103 11.43 -5.48 6.52
C ALA A 103 11.47 -5.20 5.00
N ILE A 104 11.96 -4.03 4.58
CA ILE A 104 12.19 -3.72 3.16
C ILE A 104 13.15 -4.70 2.51
N ARG A 105 14.27 -5.02 3.18
CA ARG A 105 15.26 -5.98 2.68
C ARG A 105 14.65 -7.38 2.52
N MET A 106 13.95 -7.88 3.54
CA MET A 106 13.26 -9.18 3.48
C MET A 106 12.24 -9.23 2.34
N GLY A 107 11.38 -8.22 2.21
CA GLY A 107 10.39 -8.15 1.15
C GLY A 107 11.01 -8.12 -0.26
N SER A 108 12.08 -7.34 -0.44
CA SER A 108 12.81 -7.25 -1.72
C SER A 108 13.49 -8.56 -2.11
N GLU A 109 14.14 -9.23 -1.16
CA GLU A 109 14.79 -10.52 -1.42
C GLU A 109 13.76 -11.60 -1.79
N VAL A 110 12.65 -11.70 -1.06
CA VAL A 110 11.55 -12.61 -1.40
C VAL A 110 10.97 -12.28 -2.78
N TYR A 111 10.75 -11.01 -3.11
CA TYR A 111 10.25 -10.59 -4.42
C TYR A 111 11.19 -11.00 -5.57
N HIS A 112 12.50 -10.85 -5.41
CA HIS A 112 13.47 -11.25 -6.42
C HIS A 112 13.59 -12.77 -6.57
N VAL A 113 13.51 -13.52 -5.47
CA VAL A 113 13.43 -14.99 -5.50
C VAL A 113 12.16 -15.45 -6.20
N LEU A 114 11.02 -14.85 -5.86
CA LEU A 114 9.72 -15.12 -6.50
C LEU A 114 9.79 -14.89 -8.02
N LYS A 115 10.42 -13.80 -8.47
CA LYS A 115 10.64 -13.55 -9.90
C LYS A 115 11.36 -14.72 -10.59
N GLY A 116 12.38 -15.26 -9.94
CA GLY A 116 13.12 -16.43 -10.44
C GLY A 116 12.24 -17.67 -10.58
N ILE A 117 11.45 -17.97 -9.54
CA ILE A 117 10.51 -19.09 -9.54
C ILE A 117 9.45 -18.93 -10.64
N ILE A 118 8.87 -17.75 -10.78
CA ILE A 118 7.88 -17.45 -11.81
C ILE A 118 8.49 -17.61 -13.20
N LYS A 119 9.72 -17.09 -13.42
CA LYS A 119 10.43 -17.22 -14.68
C LYS A 119 10.66 -18.68 -15.06
N GLU A 120 11.06 -19.50 -14.10
CA GLU A 120 11.32 -20.92 -14.29
C GLU A 120 10.03 -21.69 -14.64
N LYS A 121 8.93 -21.41 -13.93
CA LYS A 121 7.68 -22.16 -14.07
C LYS A 121 6.78 -21.70 -15.21
N TYR A 122 6.69 -20.39 -15.45
CA TYR A 122 5.75 -19.79 -16.41
C TYR A 122 6.44 -19.03 -17.56
N GLY A 123 7.78 -18.96 -17.55
CA GLY A 123 8.57 -18.28 -18.56
C GLY A 123 8.77 -16.79 -18.30
N GLN A 124 9.66 -16.18 -19.09
CA GLN A 124 10.09 -14.78 -18.91
C GLN A 124 8.95 -13.75 -19.00
N HIS A 125 7.91 -14.04 -19.80
CA HIS A 125 6.77 -13.13 -19.99
C HIS A 125 5.89 -13.00 -18.74
N ALA A 126 5.89 -14.01 -17.87
CA ALA A 126 5.14 -13.98 -16.60
C ALA A 126 5.80 -13.10 -15.53
N CYS A 127 7.03 -12.60 -15.77
CA CYS A 127 7.74 -11.68 -14.89
C CYS A 127 7.47 -10.20 -15.19
N ASN A 128 6.55 -9.90 -16.11
CA ASN A 128 6.06 -8.55 -16.28
C ASN A 128 5.30 -8.12 -15.02
N VAL A 129 5.37 -6.83 -14.73
CA VAL A 129 4.75 -6.22 -13.54
C VAL A 129 3.52 -5.43 -13.94
N GLU A 130 2.54 -5.40 -13.04
CA GLU A 130 1.33 -4.57 -13.19
C GLU A 130 1.47 -3.24 -12.44
N ASP A 131 0.37 -2.51 -12.29
CA ASP A 131 0.31 -1.13 -11.78
C ASP A 131 1.00 -0.95 -10.40
N GLU A 132 0.90 -1.96 -9.53
CA GLU A 132 1.49 -1.95 -8.19
C GLU A 132 2.85 -2.66 -8.09
N GLY A 133 3.42 -3.12 -9.20
CA GLY A 133 4.74 -3.76 -9.24
C GLY A 133 4.75 -5.26 -8.96
N GLY A 134 3.62 -5.87 -8.58
CA GLY A 134 3.46 -7.32 -8.47
C GLY A 134 3.47 -8.02 -9.83
N PHE A 135 3.89 -9.29 -9.85
CA PHE A 135 3.92 -10.12 -11.07
C PHE A 135 2.53 -10.65 -11.45
N ALA A 136 2.32 -10.96 -12.72
CA ALA A 136 1.05 -11.53 -13.21
C ALA A 136 1.23 -12.92 -13.86
N PRO A 137 1.69 -13.94 -13.11
CA PRO A 137 1.73 -15.32 -13.61
C PRO A 137 0.32 -15.86 -13.85
N ASN A 138 0.16 -16.74 -14.84
CA ASN A 138 -1.10 -17.40 -15.15
C ASN A 138 -1.39 -18.57 -14.18
N VAL A 139 -1.57 -18.25 -12.90
CA VAL A 139 -1.94 -19.21 -11.85
C VAL A 139 -3.38 -19.70 -12.02
N GLN A 140 -3.67 -20.95 -11.71
CA GLN A 140 -4.98 -21.56 -11.93
C GLN A 140 -5.95 -21.28 -10.78
N ASP A 141 -5.44 -21.22 -9.55
CA ASP A 141 -6.22 -20.95 -8.34
C ASP A 141 -5.38 -20.21 -7.28
N ASN A 142 -6.04 -19.81 -6.19
CA ASN A 142 -5.40 -19.10 -5.08
C ASN A 142 -4.33 -19.95 -4.37
N ARG A 143 -4.50 -21.28 -4.35
CA ARG A 143 -3.55 -22.18 -3.70
C ARG A 143 -2.23 -22.20 -4.45
N GLU A 144 -2.27 -22.21 -5.78
CA GLU A 144 -1.06 -22.14 -6.60
C GLU A 144 -0.29 -20.85 -6.36
N GLY A 145 -0.99 -19.70 -6.26
CA GLY A 145 -0.38 -18.42 -5.89
C GLY A 145 0.31 -18.47 -4.52
N LEU A 146 -0.36 -19.05 -3.52
CA LEU A 146 0.21 -19.21 -2.18
C LEU A 146 1.44 -20.12 -2.16
N VAL A 147 1.41 -21.25 -2.88
CA VAL A 147 2.56 -22.16 -2.96
C VAL A 147 3.78 -21.45 -3.55
N LEU A 148 3.61 -20.63 -4.58
CA LEU A 148 4.71 -19.82 -5.14
C LEU A 148 5.31 -18.86 -4.10
N LEU A 149 4.47 -18.24 -3.27
CA LEU A 149 4.94 -17.35 -2.19
C LEU A 149 5.66 -18.12 -1.09
N MET A 150 5.12 -19.25 -0.66
CA MET A 150 5.76 -20.10 0.35
C MET A 150 7.13 -20.57 -0.13
N ASP A 151 7.22 -21.04 -1.38
CA ASP A 151 8.49 -21.45 -2.00
C ASP A 151 9.49 -20.28 -2.07
N ALA A 152 9.01 -19.06 -2.37
CA ALA A 152 9.86 -17.87 -2.42
C ALA A 152 10.37 -17.46 -1.04
N ILE A 153 9.51 -17.48 -0.02
CA ILE A 153 9.85 -17.17 1.38
C ILE A 153 10.87 -18.19 1.90
N GLU A 154 10.67 -19.47 1.62
CA GLU A 154 11.58 -20.54 2.02
C GLU A 154 12.94 -20.39 1.33
N LYS A 155 12.96 -20.24 0.00
CA LYS A 155 14.21 -20.07 -0.78
C LYS A 155 14.96 -18.79 -0.42
N ALA A 156 14.27 -17.74 0.02
CA ALA A 156 14.88 -16.52 0.54
C ALA A 156 15.39 -16.66 1.99
N GLY A 157 15.09 -17.77 2.68
CA GLY A 157 15.55 -18.02 4.05
C GLY A 157 14.73 -17.33 5.13
N TYR A 158 13.47 -16.99 4.86
CA TYR A 158 12.61 -16.21 5.76
C TYR A 158 11.38 -16.96 6.31
N THR A 159 11.40 -18.29 6.27
CA THR A 159 10.35 -19.14 6.87
C THR A 159 10.08 -18.72 8.32
N GLY A 160 8.81 -18.45 8.63
CA GLY A 160 8.37 -18.01 9.97
C GLY A 160 8.66 -16.54 10.30
N LYS A 161 9.29 -15.78 9.41
CA LYS A 161 9.55 -14.34 9.57
C LYS A 161 8.76 -13.47 8.60
N VAL A 162 8.38 -14.01 7.45
CA VAL A 162 7.50 -13.37 6.48
C VAL A 162 6.20 -14.16 6.44
N GLY A 163 5.08 -13.47 6.67
CA GLY A 163 3.74 -14.05 6.52
C GLY A 163 3.10 -13.67 5.19
N GLU A 164 2.07 -14.40 4.82
CA GLU A 164 1.30 -14.23 3.60
C GLU A 164 -0.13 -13.74 3.87
N VAL A 165 -0.64 -12.87 3.00
CA VAL A 165 -2.03 -12.37 3.05
C VAL A 165 -2.61 -12.38 1.64
N LEU A 166 -3.86 -12.79 1.51
CA LEU A 166 -4.63 -12.64 0.27
C LEU A 166 -5.71 -11.58 0.47
N ILE A 167 -5.86 -10.70 -0.51
CA ILE A 167 -6.92 -9.69 -0.51
C ILE A 167 -7.91 -9.99 -1.65
N ILE A 168 -9.18 -10.09 -1.27
CA ILE A 168 -10.29 -9.99 -2.21
C ILE A 168 -10.49 -8.49 -2.46
N SER A 169 -10.04 -7.99 -3.61
CA SER A 169 -10.53 -6.71 -4.07
C SER A 169 -11.88 -6.97 -4.73
N VAL A 170 -12.94 -6.53 -4.05
CA VAL A 170 -14.29 -6.45 -4.61
C VAL A 170 -14.30 -5.15 -5.42
N ALA A 171 -13.94 -5.25 -6.70
CA ALA A 171 -14.18 -4.16 -7.64
C ALA A 171 -15.68 -4.06 -7.96
#